data_AF-A0A9P1C704-F1
#
_entry.id   AF-A0A9P1C704-F1
#
_cell.length_a   1.000
_cell.length_b   1.000
_cell.length_c   1.000
_cell.angle_alpha   90.00
_cell.angle_beta   90.00
_cell.angle_gamma   90.00
#
_symmetry.space_group_name_H-M   'P 1'
#
loop_
_entity.id
_entity.type
_entity.pdbx_description
1 polymer ?
#
loop_
_entity_poly.entity_id
_entity_poly.type
_entity_poly.pdbx_seq_one_letter_code
_entity_poly.pdbx_strand_id
1 'polypeptide(L)'
;MAMQALGSIRELSIQWQQPVRTLIDLTKIMMFDFHFVRTSCFFGTDSPVLYFVSRLLTCPIACILLICSWVLNKMLGRRKPFNTVMNQCGLLIFAFFLSITRSTLIPFQCVTSPNGSSSMLLHPGIICFESKDHALFVWLAVAGIVTQPVAVLGLATYVICSYPSQVASGKGQRFATRYRFLLHRFKPDAYYYGLVLLYRNALVALMPTVLVGIPEVQVPLMGMILIAVQNLQIHTAPWRTGLANLVDVLLTDLLLVILLSAGPLLLTDKTQSATVLGWLLCIPVLSMLLVALVGFVKVGPKAYSAEYKALWYLPMPSQGRWGQPEPPAEDPD
;
A
#
# COMPACT_ATOMS: atom_id res chain seq x y z
N MET A 1 4.85 0.46 -3.46
CA MET A 1 4.08 -0.69 -4.00
C MET A 1 4.99 -1.85 -4.35
N ALA A 2 5.90 -1.74 -5.34
CA ALA A 2 6.83 -2.84 -5.64
C ALA A 2 7.67 -3.29 -4.44
N MET A 3 8.18 -2.36 -3.63
CA MET A 3 8.86 -2.70 -2.37
C MET A 3 7.96 -3.46 -1.39
N GLN A 4 6.67 -3.11 -1.27
CA GLN A 4 5.73 -3.82 -0.38
C GLN A 4 5.39 -5.21 -0.89
N ALA A 5 5.35 -5.38 -2.22
CA ALA A 5 5.17 -6.68 -2.85
C ALA A 5 6.35 -7.62 -2.58
N LEU A 6 7.58 -7.09 -2.50
CA LEU A 6 8.75 -7.86 -2.05
C LEU A 6 8.54 -8.40 -0.63
N GLY A 7 7.94 -7.61 0.25
CA GLY A 7 7.53 -8.07 1.57
C GLY A 7 6.60 -9.28 1.50
N SER A 8 5.61 -9.28 0.62
CA SER A 8 4.67 -10.40 0.44
C SER A 8 5.34 -11.65 -0.13
N ILE A 9 6.30 -11.50 -1.04
CA ILE A 9 7.09 -12.62 -1.59
C ILE A 9 7.86 -13.35 -0.49
N ARG A 10 8.38 -12.64 0.52
CA ARG A 10 9.04 -13.29 1.65
C ARG A 10 8.14 -14.27 2.42
N GLU A 11 6.83 -14.03 2.42
CA GLU A 11 5.85 -14.88 3.14
C GLU A 11 5.51 -16.16 2.38
N LEU A 12 6.03 -16.34 1.16
CA LEU A 12 6.04 -17.63 0.49
C LEU A 12 6.72 -18.66 1.40
N SER A 13 6.23 -19.91 1.38
CA SER A 13 6.80 -21.05 2.12
C SER A 13 8.15 -21.53 1.56
N ILE A 14 8.99 -20.60 1.13
CA ILE A 14 10.32 -20.83 0.57
C ILE A 14 11.35 -20.58 1.66
N GLN A 15 12.28 -21.53 1.83
CA GLN A 15 13.39 -21.37 2.74
C GLN A 15 14.44 -20.42 2.13
N TRP A 16 14.32 -19.13 2.44
CA TRP A 16 15.27 -18.11 2.01
C TRP A 16 16.66 -18.35 2.59
N GLN A 17 17.64 -18.62 1.71
CA GLN A 17 19.03 -18.81 2.08
C GLN A 17 19.75 -17.47 2.33
N GLN A 18 20.81 -17.51 3.15
CA GLN A 18 21.72 -16.37 3.29
C GLN A 18 22.56 -16.21 2.01
N PRO A 19 22.88 -14.98 1.55
CA PRO A 19 22.71 -13.67 2.23
C PRO A 19 21.42 -12.90 1.89
N VAL A 20 20.61 -13.39 0.95
CA VAL A 20 19.37 -12.74 0.47
C VAL A 20 18.40 -12.47 1.61
N ARG A 21 18.27 -13.43 2.52
CA ARG A 21 17.42 -13.31 3.70
C ARG A 21 17.71 -12.02 4.46
N THR A 22 18.98 -11.71 4.69
CA THR A 22 19.38 -10.48 5.40
C THR A 22 19.03 -9.21 4.63
N LEU A 23 19.19 -9.20 3.30
CA LEU A 23 18.79 -8.05 2.48
C LEU A 23 17.27 -7.85 2.49
N ILE A 24 16.48 -8.92 2.35
CA ILE A 24 15.02 -8.85 2.46
C ILE A 24 14.60 -8.42 3.88
N ASP A 25 15.30 -8.85 4.92
CA ASP A 25 15.09 -8.39 6.30
C ASP A 25 15.30 -6.88 6.43
N LEU A 26 16.35 -6.32 5.82
CA LEU A 26 16.58 -4.86 5.79
C LEU A 26 15.46 -4.11 5.06
N THR A 27 14.90 -4.69 4.00
CA THR A 27 13.77 -4.07 3.29
C THR A 27 12.52 -3.93 4.17
N LYS A 28 12.37 -4.72 5.25
CA LYS A 28 11.25 -4.56 6.21
C LYS A 28 11.25 -3.23 6.92
N ILE A 29 12.43 -2.70 7.25
CA ILE A 29 12.58 -1.39 7.90
C ILE A 29 12.07 -0.31 6.94
N MET A 30 12.43 -0.40 5.65
CA MET A 30 11.98 0.54 4.62
C MET A 30 10.51 0.38 4.25
N MET A 31 9.94 -0.83 4.40
CA MET A 31 8.53 -1.11 4.17
C MET A 31 7.60 -0.67 5.30
N PHE A 32 8.16 -0.16 6.42
CA PHE A 32 7.39 0.17 7.62
C PHE A 32 6.53 -1.03 8.07
N ASP A 33 7.14 -2.22 8.10
CA ASP A 33 6.48 -3.39 8.68
C ASP A 33 6.32 -3.13 10.19
N PHE A 34 5.07 -2.93 10.63
CA PHE A 34 4.74 -2.58 12.01
C PHE A 34 5.15 -3.65 13.04
N HIS A 35 5.68 -4.79 12.57
CA HIS A 35 6.42 -5.77 13.39
C HIS A 35 7.58 -5.19 14.22
N PHE A 36 8.09 -3.99 13.88
CA PHE A 36 9.15 -3.35 14.66
C PHE A 36 8.67 -2.79 16.01
N VAL A 37 7.41 -2.36 16.12
CA VAL A 37 6.86 -1.85 17.38
C VAL A 37 6.43 -3.04 18.23
N ARG A 38 7.37 -3.63 18.97
CA ARG A 38 7.05 -4.65 19.98
C ARG A 38 6.23 -3.99 21.11
N THR A 39 4.92 -4.05 21.00
CA THR A 39 3.97 -3.52 21.99
C THR A 39 4.06 -4.22 23.34
N SER A 40 4.76 -5.36 23.43
CA SER A 40 5.13 -6.05 24.67
C SER A 40 5.74 -5.11 25.72
N CYS A 41 6.51 -4.10 25.30
CA CYS A 41 7.15 -3.15 26.21
C CYS A 41 6.18 -2.12 26.81
N PHE A 42 5.03 -1.86 26.18
CA PHE A 42 4.06 -0.86 26.65
C PHE A 42 2.92 -1.50 27.47
N PHE A 43 2.52 -2.72 27.12
CA PHE A 43 1.39 -3.41 27.75
C PHE A 43 1.79 -4.52 28.74
N GLY A 44 3.08 -4.86 28.85
CA GLY A 44 3.60 -5.82 29.84
C GLY A 44 3.06 -7.25 29.72
N THR A 45 2.34 -7.56 28.65
CA THR A 45 1.69 -8.86 28.42
C THR A 45 1.96 -9.34 26.98
N ASP A 46 2.49 -10.56 26.84
CA ASP A 46 2.78 -11.18 25.55
C ASP A 46 1.56 -11.92 24.99
N SER A 47 0.42 -11.23 24.89
CA SER A 47 -0.78 -11.82 24.28
C SER A 47 -0.76 -11.68 22.75
N PRO A 48 -0.84 -12.78 21.97
CA PRO A 48 -0.80 -12.72 20.50
C PRO A 48 -2.03 -12.00 19.93
N VAL A 49 -3.15 -12.01 20.66
CA VAL A 49 -4.38 -11.30 20.30
C VAL A 49 -4.17 -9.79 20.34
N LEU A 50 -3.57 -9.25 21.40
CA LEU A 50 -3.30 -7.81 21.52
C LEU A 50 -2.36 -7.35 20.40
N TYR A 51 -1.35 -8.18 20.08
CA TYR A 51 -0.46 -7.93 18.97
C TYR A 51 -1.24 -7.80 17.65
N PHE A 52 -2.14 -8.75 17.35
CA PHE A 52 -2.97 -8.71 16.15
C PHE A 52 -3.92 -7.51 16.11
N VAL A 53 -4.59 -7.20 17.22
CA VAL A 53 -5.48 -6.03 17.34
C VAL A 53 -4.72 -4.73 17.10
N SER A 54 -3.53 -4.58 17.69
CA SER A 54 -2.69 -3.39 17.49
C SER A 54 -2.32 -3.18 16.02
N ARG A 55 -2.02 -4.27 15.31
CA ARG A 55 -1.72 -4.27 13.88
C ARG A 55 -2.94 -3.87 13.05
N LEU A 56 -4.12 -4.37 13.40
CA LEU A 56 -5.37 -4.01 12.73
C LEU A 56 -5.73 -2.53 12.92
N LEU A 57 -5.49 -2.00 14.13
CA LEU A 57 -5.80 -0.61 14.50
C LEU A 57 -4.76 0.42 14.03
N THR A 58 -3.61 -0.01 13.54
CA THR A 58 -2.53 0.91 13.17
C THR A 58 -2.95 1.94 12.11
N CYS A 59 -3.58 1.49 11.02
CA CYS A 59 -4.05 2.38 9.97
C CYS A 59 -5.18 3.34 10.43
N PRO A 60 -6.24 2.88 11.11
CA PRO A 60 -7.27 3.79 11.61
C PRO A 60 -6.72 4.77 12.65
N ILE A 61 -5.79 4.36 13.52
CA ILE A 61 -5.09 5.27 14.44
C ILE A 61 -4.33 6.35 13.66
N ALA A 62 -3.59 6.00 12.60
CA ALA A 62 -2.89 6.98 11.78
C ALA A 62 -3.85 7.99 11.13
N CYS A 63 -4.99 7.53 10.61
CA CYS A 63 -6.04 8.40 10.06
C CYS A 63 -6.67 9.30 11.15
N ILE A 64 -6.92 8.77 12.34
CA ILE A 64 -7.44 9.53 13.49
C ILE A 64 -6.44 10.63 13.87
N LEU A 65 -5.15 10.31 13.97
CA LEU A 65 -4.10 11.30 14.28
C LEU A 65 -4.05 12.42 13.23
N LEU A 66 -4.18 12.10 11.94
CA LEU A 66 -4.28 13.12 10.88
C LEU A 66 -5.52 14.01 11.06
N ILE A 67 -6.68 13.43 11.39
CA ILE A 67 -7.91 14.17 11.65
C ILE A 67 -7.78 15.05 12.91
N CYS A 68 -7.23 14.51 14.00
CA CYS A 68 -6.95 15.25 15.22
C CYS A 68 -6.00 16.42 14.96
N SER A 69 -4.94 16.21 14.18
CA SER A 69 -4.01 17.28 13.79
C SER A 69 -4.72 18.38 13.00
N TRP A 70 -5.69 18.02 12.15
CA TRP A 70 -6.51 18.98 11.43
C TRP A 70 -7.45 19.76 12.35
N VAL A 71 -8.12 19.08 13.30
CA VAL A 71 -8.98 19.73 14.31
C VAL A 71 -8.16 20.72 15.14
N LEU A 72 -6.99 20.32 15.61
CA LEU A 72 -6.09 21.18 16.40
C LEU A 72 -5.64 22.41 15.59
N ASN A 73 -5.22 22.21 14.33
CA ASN A 73 -4.87 23.33 13.45
C ASN A 73 -6.05 24.27 13.19
N LYS A 74 -7.27 23.73 13.08
CA LYS A 74 -8.50 24.52 12.94
C LYS A 74 -8.78 25.35 14.20
N MET A 75 -8.55 24.79 15.40
CA MET A 75 -8.66 25.51 16.67
C MET A 75 -7.60 26.61 16.81
N LEU A 76 -6.39 26.38 16.30
CA LEU A 76 -5.27 27.35 16.27
C LEU A 76 -5.41 28.41 15.15
N GLY A 77 -6.59 28.56 14.54
CA GLY A 77 -6.86 29.56 13.49
C GLY A 77 -6.30 29.23 12.10
N ARG A 78 -5.58 28.12 11.93
CA ARG A 78 -5.03 27.67 10.63
C ARG A 78 -6.05 26.82 9.88
N ARG A 79 -6.91 27.44 9.08
CA ARG A 79 -7.94 26.75 8.31
C ARG A 79 -7.34 25.98 7.11
N LYS A 80 -7.31 24.65 7.19
CA LYS A 80 -7.09 23.77 6.03
C LYS A 80 -8.41 23.17 5.54
N PRO A 81 -8.66 23.07 4.22
CA PRO A 81 -9.90 22.49 3.71
C PRO A 81 -9.97 20.99 4.02
N PHE A 82 -11.14 20.52 4.46
CA PHE A 82 -11.37 19.13 4.86
C PHE A 82 -10.97 18.11 3.77
N ASN A 83 -11.17 18.46 2.49
CA ASN A 83 -10.80 17.61 1.36
C ASN A 83 -9.29 17.28 1.33
N THR A 84 -8.43 18.15 1.85
CA THR A 84 -6.97 17.89 1.92
C THR A 84 -6.65 16.78 2.91
N VAL A 85 -7.32 16.76 4.06
CA VAL A 85 -7.11 15.72 5.09
C VAL A 85 -7.63 14.37 4.62
N MET A 86 -8.83 14.36 4.02
CA MET A 86 -9.38 13.14 3.42
C MET A 86 -8.46 12.58 2.32
N ASN A 87 -7.89 13.46 1.50
CA ASN A 87 -6.90 13.07 0.51
C ASN A 87 -5.64 12.46 1.14
N GLN A 88 -5.14 13.04 2.24
CA GLN A 88 -3.98 12.52 2.97
C GLN A 88 -4.25 11.15 3.59
N CYS A 89 -5.41 10.97 4.23
CA CYS A 89 -5.83 9.67 4.75
C CYS A 89 -5.95 8.63 3.62
N GLY A 90 -6.58 8.99 2.51
CA GLY A 90 -6.68 8.13 1.34
C GLY A 90 -5.33 7.76 0.73
N LEU A 91 -4.39 8.71 0.68
CA LEU A 91 -3.02 8.45 0.22
C LEU A 91 -2.29 7.46 1.14
N LEU A 92 -2.44 7.60 2.47
CA LEU A 92 -1.87 6.69 3.44
C LEU A 92 -2.45 5.28 3.27
N ILE A 93 -3.77 5.17 3.21
CA ILE A 93 -4.47 3.90 2.99
C ILE A 93 -4.03 3.26 1.68
N PHE A 94 -4.00 4.01 0.58
CA PHE A 94 -3.54 3.53 -0.72
C PHE A 94 -2.08 3.04 -0.67
N ALA A 95 -1.22 3.80 0.01
CA ALA A 95 0.18 3.44 0.16
C ALA A 95 0.36 2.13 0.93
N PHE A 96 -0.38 1.90 2.02
CA PHE A 96 -0.22 0.71 2.88
C PHE A 96 -1.22 -0.41 2.60
N PHE A 97 -2.04 -0.30 1.56
CA PHE A 97 -3.13 -1.22 1.26
C PHE A 97 -2.71 -2.69 1.22
N LEU A 98 -1.59 -3.00 0.54
CA LEU A 98 -1.05 -4.35 0.46
C LEU A 98 -0.69 -4.91 1.85
N SER A 99 0.04 -4.12 2.65
CA SER A 99 0.44 -4.51 4.01
C SER A 99 -0.77 -4.73 4.91
N ILE A 100 -1.77 -3.85 4.83
CA ILE A 100 -3.00 -3.94 5.61
C ILE A 100 -3.77 -5.21 5.22
N THR A 101 -4.01 -5.42 3.92
CA THR A 101 -4.73 -6.58 3.40
C THR A 101 -4.09 -7.88 3.86
N ARG A 102 -2.77 -8.02 3.67
CA ARG A 102 -2.00 -9.18 4.15
C ARG A 102 -2.14 -9.38 5.66
N SER A 103 -2.06 -8.31 6.44
CA SER A 103 -2.20 -8.38 7.90
C SER A 103 -3.52 -9.02 8.33
N THR A 104 -4.61 -8.69 7.64
CA THR A 104 -5.93 -9.26 7.91
C THR A 104 -6.05 -10.73 7.52
N LEU A 105 -5.18 -11.23 6.63
CA LEU A 105 -5.24 -12.58 6.09
C LEU A 105 -4.39 -13.62 6.86
N ILE A 106 -3.55 -13.19 7.79
CA ILE A 106 -2.64 -14.06 8.56
C ILE A 106 -3.37 -15.19 9.31
N PRO A 107 -4.50 -14.94 10.01
CA PRO A 107 -5.20 -16.00 10.74
C PRO A 107 -5.71 -17.17 9.89
N PHE A 108 -5.81 -16.96 8.58
CA PHE A 108 -6.23 -17.98 7.62
C PHE A 108 -5.05 -18.78 7.03
N GLN A 109 -3.81 -18.40 7.34
CA GLN A 109 -2.62 -19.13 6.90
C GLN A 109 -2.36 -20.32 7.83
N CYS A 110 -3.00 -21.45 7.55
CA CYS A 110 -2.87 -22.70 8.32
C CYS A 110 -2.00 -23.71 7.59
N VAL A 111 -1.07 -24.35 8.31
CA VAL A 111 -0.21 -25.42 7.80
C VAL A 111 -0.54 -26.72 8.50
N THR A 112 -0.67 -27.80 7.72
CA THR A 112 -0.94 -29.14 8.23
C THR A 112 0.34 -29.76 8.80
N SER A 113 0.24 -30.24 10.03
CA SER A 113 1.31 -30.96 10.72
C SER A 113 1.25 -32.48 10.43
N PRO A 114 2.34 -33.23 10.62
CA PRO A 114 2.36 -34.69 10.43
C PRO A 114 1.32 -35.44 11.28
N ASN A 115 0.89 -34.85 12.39
CA ASN A 115 -0.14 -35.40 13.29
C ASN A 115 -1.57 -35.22 12.74
N GLY A 116 -1.75 -34.63 11.54
CA GLY A 116 -3.05 -34.35 10.92
C GLY A 116 -3.71 -33.05 11.39
N SER A 117 -3.29 -32.47 12.50
CA SER A 117 -3.76 -31.15 12.95
C SER A 117 -3.18 -30.02 12.11
N SER A 118 -3.97 -28.96 11.89
CA SER A 118 -3.51 -27.76 11.20
C SER A 118 -3.29 -26.63 12.20
N SER A 119 -2.13 -25.98 12.17
CA SER A 119 -1.80 -24.87 13.06
C SER A 119 -1.52 -23.59 12.27
N MET A 120 -1.71 -22.44 12.90
CA MET A 120 -1.43 -21.16 12.25
C MET A 120 0.07 -20.98 11.99
N LEU A 121 0.43 -20.51 10.79
CA LEU A 121 1.83 -20.38 10.35
C LEU A 121 2.67 -19.48 11.28
N LEU A 122 2.12 -18.34 11.71
CA LEU A 122 2.84 -17.37 12.54
C LEU A 122 2.88 -17.76 14.03
N HIS A 123 1.87 -18.48 14.52
CA HIS A 123 1.76 -18.92 15.91
C HIS A 123 1.36 -20.41 15.96
N PRO A 124 2.33 -21.34 15.85
CA PRO A 124 2.06 -22.78 15.78
C PRO A 124 1.32 -23.36 16.99
N GLY A 125 1.34 -22.68 18.14
CA GLY A 125 0.59 -23.07 19.34
C GLY A 125 -0.93 -22.88 19.22
N ILE A 126 -1.42 -22.22 18.16
CA ILE A 126 -2.84 -22.03 17.90
C ILE A 126 -3.27 -23.01 16.80
N ILE A 127 -4.07 -24.01 17.18
CA ILE A 127 -4.63 -25.01 16.27
C ILE A 127 -5.82 -24.39 15.53
N CYS A 128 -5.78 -24.44 14.20
CA CYS A 128 -6.80 -23.93 13.31
C CYS A 128 -8.11 -24.73 13.43
N PHE A 129 -9.24 -24.03 13.45
CA PHE A 129 -10.61 -24.57 13.49
C PHE A 129 -11.00 -25.38 14.74
N GLU A 130 -10.06 -25.68 15.65
CA GLU A 130 -10.34 -26.41 16.90
C GLU A 130 -10.24 -25.50 18.14
N SER A 131 -9.28 -24.58 18.18
CA SER A 131 -9.08 -23.73 19.35
C SER A 131 -10.06 -22.55 19.42
N LYS A 132 -10.56 -22.25 20.63
CA LYS A 132 -11.33 -21.03 20.91
C LYS A 132 -10.55 -19.76 20.56
N ASP A 133 -9.23 -19.79 20.73
CA ASP A 133 -8.36 -18.66 20.39
C ASP A 133 -8.37 -18.42 18.88
N HIS A 134 -8.31 -19.49 18.07
CA HIS A 134 -8.37 -19.37 16.61
C HIS A 134 -9.69 -18.76 16.15
N ALA A 135 -10.82 -19.14 16.76
CA ALA A 135 -12.11 -18.55 16.46
C ALA A 135 -12.12 -17.01 16.71
N LEU A 136 -11.50 -16.55 17.80
CA LEU A 136 -11.36 -15.11 18.06
C LEU A 136 -10.50 -14.41 17.00
N PHE A 137 -9.37 -15.01 16.59
CA PHE A 137 -8.55 -14.48 15.50
C PHE A 137 -9.32 -14.40 14.19
N VAL A 138 -10.10 -15.42 13.84
CA VAL A 138 -10.93 -15.45 12.63
C VAL A 138 -11.97 -14.33 12.67
N TRP A 139 -12.68 -14.13 13.78
CA TRP A 139 -13.66 -13.05 13.89
C TRP A 139 -13.03 -11.66 13.72
N LEU A 140 -11.89 -11.41 14.38
CA LEU A 140 -11.15 -10.16 14.23
C LEU A 140 -10.62 -9.98 12.80
N ALA A 141 -10.16 -11.06 12.17
CA ALA A 141 -9.70 -11.05 10.78
C ALA A 141 -10.83 -10.72 9.80
N VAL A 142 -12.00 -11.34 9.95
CA VAL A 142 -13.19 -11.05 9.13
C VAL A 142 -13.62 -9.60 9.29
N ALA A 143 -13.70 -9.10 10.52
CA ALA A 143 -14.00 -7.69 10.78
C ALA A 143 -12.95 -6.77 10.12
N GLY A 144 -11.67 -7.13 10.20
CA GLY A 144 -10.59 -6.42 9.51
C GLY A 144 -10.72 -6.41 7.99
N ILE A 145 -11.01 -7.56 7.38
CA ILE A 145 -11.20 -7.70 5.93
C ILE A 145 -12.36 -6.82 5.44
N VAL A 146 -13.49 -6.84 6.14
CA VAL A 146 -14.67 -6.05 5.78
C VAL A 146 -14.38 -4.56 5.89
N THR A 147 -13.78 -4.13 7.00
CA THR A 147 -13.58 -2.70 7.30
C THR A 147 -12.42 -2.07 6.54
N GLN A 148 -11.43 -2.86 6.10
CA GLN A 148 -10.22 -2.34 5.45
C GLN A 148 -10.17 -2.70 3.96
N PRO A 149 -9.75 -3.90 3.52
CA PRO A 149 -9.59 -4.16 2.09
C PRO A 149 -10.91 -4.07 1.32
N VAL A 150 -12.00 -4.65 1.82
CA VAL A 150 -13.31 -4.64 1.12
C VAL A 150 -13.88 -3.23 1.06
N ALA A 151 -13.90 -2.49 2.17
CA ALA A 151 -14.38 -1.11 2.20
C ALA A 151 -13.57 -0.19 1.29
N VAL A 152 -12.24 -0.33 1.27
CA VAL A 152 -11.35 0.50 0.42
C VAL A 152 -11.53 0.17 -1.06
N LEU A 153 -11.62 -1.11 -1.43
CA LEU A 153 -11.92 -1.50 -2.81
C LEU A 153 -13.30 -1.02 -3.24
N GLY A 154 -14.32 -1.20 -2.40
CA GLY A 154 -15.67 -0.71 -2.65
C GLY A 154 -15.71 0.81 -2.86
N LEU A 155 -15.05 1.57 -1.98
CA LEU A 155 -14.93 3.02 -2.11
C LEU A 155 -14.18 3.42 -3.38
N ALA A 156 -13.05 2.77 -3.69
CA ALA A 156 -12.26 3.07 -4.89
C ALA A 156 -13.06 2.78 -6.17
N THR A 157 -13.75 1.64 -6.24
CA THR A 157 -14.64 1.28 -7.35
C THR A 157 -15.75 2.31 -7.50
N TYR A 158 -16.44 2.67 -6.40
CA TYR A 158 -17.46 3.71 -6.40
C TYR A 158 -16.93 5.05 -6.94
N VAL A 159 -15.74 5.46 -6.49
CA VAL A 159 -15.11 6.72 -6.91
C VAL A 159 -14.78 6.72 -8.39
N ILE A 160 -14.20 5.65 -8.92
CA ILE A 160 -13.84 5.54 -10.34
C ILE A 160 -15.11 5.50 -11.21
N CYS A 161 -16.12 4.71 -10.84
CA CYS A 161 -17.37 4.61 -11.60
C CYS A 161 -18.18 5.91 -11.57
N SER A 162 -18.17 6.63 -10.44
CA SER A 162 -18.89 7.91 -10.29
C SER A 162 -18.12 9.10 -10.86
N TYR A 163 -16.84 8.95 -11.20
CA TYR A 163 -16.01 10.07 -11.64
C TYR A 163 -16.57 10.79 -12.89
N PRO A 164 -16.98 10.09 -13.98
CA PRO A 164 -17.51 10.74 -15.18
C PRO A 164 -18.79 11.55 -14.92
N SER A 165 -19.74 11.00 -14.14
CA SER A 165 -21.00 11.69 -13.81
C SER A 165 -20.78 12.92 -12.92
N GLN A 166 -19.80 12.85 -12.00
CA GLN A 166 -19.43 13.98 -11.15
C GLN A 166 -18.75 15.10 -11.94
N VAL A 167 -17.96 14.77 -12.96
CA VAL A 167 -17.37 15.76 -13.87
C VAL A 167 -18.47 16.42 -14.72
N ALA A 168 -19.39 15.65 -15.29
CA ALA A 168 -20.49 16.17 -16.10
C ALA A 168 -21.44 17.10 -15.32
N SER A 169 -21.64 16.86 -14.03
CA SER A 169 -22.51 17.68 -13.16
C SER A 169 -21.87 18.97 -12.64
N GLY A 170 -20.66 19.33 -13.09
CA GLY A 170 -19.93 20.53 -12.64
C GLY A 170 -19.34 20.43 -11.23
N LYS A 171 -19.57 19.32 -10.51
CA LYS A 171 -18.99 19.06 -9.16
C LYS A 171 -17.61 18.38 -9.22
N GLY A 172 -17.12 18.11 -10.43
CA GLY A 172 -15.90 17.33 -10.70
C GLY A 172 -14.66 17.84 -9.97
N GLN A 173 -14.46 19.15 -9.88
CA GLN A 173 -13.26 19.72 -9.25
C GLN A 173 -13.19 19.44 -7.74
N ARG A 174 -14.30 19.58 -7.01
CA ARG A 174 -14.35 19.27 -5.57
C ARG A 174 -14.15 17.77 -5.34
N PHE A 175 -14.77 16.94 -6.18
CA PHE A 175 -14.64 15.49 -6.13
C PHE A 175 -13.20 15.03 -6.40
N ALA A 176 -12.59 15.54 -7.47
CA ALA A 176 -11.20 15.25 -7.84
C ALA A 176 -10.20 15.73 -6.78
N THR A 177 -10.48 16.83 -6.08
CA THR A 177 -9.64 17.32 -4.97
C THR A 177 -9.70 16.40 -3.76
N ARG A 178 -10.88 15.87 -3.43
CA ARG A 178 -11.07 14.94 -2.30
C ARG A 178 -10.39 13.59 -2.54
N TYR A 179 -10.54 13.03 -3.74
CA TYR A 179 -9.97 11.74 -4.13
C TYR A 179 -8.69 11.89 -4.97
N ARG A 180 -7.93 12.96 -4.73
CA ARG A 180 -6.72 13.30 -5.49
C ARG A 180 -5.69 12.17 -5.44
N PHE A 181 -5.61 11.43 -4.33
CA PHE A 181 -4.72 10.29 -4.12
C PHE A 181 -4.95 9.16 -5.13
N LEU A 182 -6.19 8.97 -5.57
CA LEU A 182 -6.58 7.93 -6.52
C LEU A 182 -6.54 8.44 -7.97
N LEU A 183 -7.09 9.63 -8.22
CA LEU A 183 -7.34 10.14 -9.57
C LEU A 183 -6.15 10.93 -10.14
N HIS A 184 -5.52 11.80 -9.34
CA HIS A 184 -4.56 12.79 -9.83
C HIS A 184 -3.14 12.25 -9.96
N ARG A 185 -2.91 10.98 -9.59
CA ARG A 185 -1.62 10.31 -9.74
C ARG A 185 -1.39 9.84 -11.18
N PHE A 186 -2.47 9.58 -11.90
CA PHE A 186 -2.46 9.03 -13.26
C PHE A 186 -2.85 10.11 -14.28
N LYS A 187 -2.63 9.78 -15.55
CA LYS A 187 -3.12 10.59 -16.67
C LYS A 187 -4.66 10.64 -16.62
N PRO A 188 -5.28 11.76 -17.05
CA PRO A 188 -6.73 11.85 -17.15
C PRO A 188 -7.35 10.70 -17.95
N ASP A 189 -6.70 10.25 -19.03
CA ASP A 189 -7.19 9.15 -19.89
C ASP A 189 -7.08 7.76 -19.24
N ALA A 190 -6.31 7.64 -18.15
CA ALA A 190 -6.05 6.40 -17.43
C ALA A 190 -6.41 6.50 -15.93
N TYR A 191 -7.44 7.30 -15.60
CA TYR A 191 -7.86 7.56 -14.22
C TYR A 191 -8.23 6.29 -13.42
N TYR A 192 -8.66 5.22 -14.10
CA TYR A 192 -9.03 3.93 -13.51
C TYR A 192 -7.83 3.10 -13.04
N TYR A 193 -6.60 3.42 -13.45
CA TYR A 193 -5.44 2.59 -13.18
C TYR A 193 -5.10 2.46 -11.68
N GLY A 194 -5.46 3.47 -10.86
CA GLY A 194 -5.36 3.38 -9.41
C GLY A 194 -6.16 2.21 -8.83
N LEU A 195 -7.32 1.90 -9.40
CA LEU A 195 -8.16 0.77 -8.99
C LEU A 195 -7.51 -0.56 -9.39
N VAL A 196 -6.97 -0.64 -10.61
CA VAL A 196 -6.23 -1.81 -11.09
C VAL A 196 -5.08 -2.17 -10.15
N LEU A 197 -4.33 -1.17 -9.68
CA LEU A 197 -3.24 -1.37 -8.71
C LEU A 197 -3.74 -1.89 -7.35
N LEU A 198 -4.88 -1.41 -6.86
CA LEU A 198 -5.47 -1.92 -5.62
C LEU A 198 -5.92 -3.38 -5.76
N TYR A 199 -6.58 -3.74 -6.86
CA TYR A 199 -6.95 -5.14 -7.13
C TYR A 199 -5.74 -6.04 -7.30
N ARG A 200 -4.71 -5.60 -8.04
CA ARG A 200 -3.41 -6.30 -8.13
C ARG A 200 -2.86 -6.60 -6.73
N ASN A 201 -2.82 -5.59 -5.87
CA ASN A 201 -2.29 -5.74 -4.52
C ASN A 201 -3.17 -6.69 -3.67
N ALA A 202 -4.49 -6.62 -3.79
CA ALA A 202 -5.39 -7.54 -3.08
C ALA A 202 -5.19 -9.00 -3.52
N LEU A 203 -5.09 -9.24 -4.83
CA LEU A 203 -4.83 -10.57 -5.38
C LEU A 203 -3.48 -11.11 -4.91
N VAL A 204 -2.42 -10.29 -4.99
CA VAL A 204 -1.08 -10.65 -4.50
C VAL A 204 -1.10 -10.96 -2.99
N ALA A 205 -1.85 -10.20 -2.18
CA ALA A 205 -1.98 -10.46 -0.75
C ALA A 205 -2.72 -11.77 -0.43
N LEU A 206 -3.62 -12.19 -1.32
CA LEU A 206 -4.45 -13.39 -1.15
C LEU A 206 -3.68 -14.68 -1.45
N MET A 207 -2.67 -14.64 -2.33
CA MET A 207 -1.93 -15.84 -2.77
C MET A 207 -1.33 -16.64 -1.60
N PRO A 208 -0.62 -16.03 -0.62
CA PRO A 208 -0.09 -16.75 0.54
C PRO A 208 -1.12 -17.35 1.47
N THR A 209 -2.38 -16.96 1.36
CA THR A 209 -3.45 -17.50 2.20
C THR A 209 -4.23 -18.61 1.51
N VAL A 210 -4.49 -18.49 0.22
CA VAL A 210 -5.24 -19.51 -0.53
C VAL A 210 -4.37 -20.72 -0.87
N LEU A 211 -3.06 -20.53 -1.08
CA LEU A 211 -2.15 -21.56 -1.58
C LEU A 211 -1.02 -21.93 -0.60
N VAL A 212 -1.25 -21.78 0.72
CA VAL A 212 -0.26 -22.02 1.79
C VAL A 212 0.47 -23.37 1.62
N GLY A 213 -0.25 -24.41 1.21
CA GLY A 213 0.27 -25.78 1.12
C GLY A 213 0.82 -26.19 -0.25
N ILE A 214 0.76 -25.32 -1.27
CA ILE A 214 1.14 -25.68 -2.66
C ILE A 214 1.97 -24.53 -3.28
N PRO A 215 3.21 -24.31 -2.80
CA PRO A 215 4.06 -23.22 -3.27
C PRO A 215 4.38 -23.31 -4.77
N GLU A 216 4.37 -24.50 -5.35
CA GLU A 216 4.66 -24.76 -6.76
C GLU A 216 3.64 -24.08 -7.68
N VAL A 217 2.38 -23.95 -7.22
CA VAL A 217 1.32 -23.23 -7.94
C VAL A 217 1.26 -21.76 -7.51
N GLN A 218 1.56 -21.47 -6.24
CA GLN A 218 1.52 -20.14 -5.68
C GLN A 218 2.46 -19.14 -6.39
N VAL A 219 3.72 -19.53 -6.58
CA VAL A 219 4.76 -18.69 -7.20
C VAL A 219 4.40 -18.32 -8.66
N PRO A 220 4.13 -19.28 -9.57
CA PRO A 220 3.81 -18.95 -10.95
C PRO A 220 2.48 -18.21 -11.08
N LEU A 221 1.46 -18.51 -10.26
CA LEU A 221 0.18 -17.79 -10.29
C LEU A 221 0.36 -16.31 -9.91
N MET A 222 1.14 -16.04 -8.86
CA MET A 222 1.49 -14.67 -8.49
C MET A 222 2.28 -13.97 -9.61
N GLY A 223 3.21 -14.69 -10.27
CA GLY A 223 3.95 -14.18 -11.42
C GLY A 223 3.06 -13.82 -12.60
N MET A 224 2.10 -14.68 -12.95
CA MET A 224 1.13 -14.43 -14.03
C MET A 224 0.28 -13.17 -13.76
N ILE A 225 -0.19 -12.97 -12.53
CA ILE A 225 -0.94 -11.77 -12.13
C ILE A 225 -0.08 -10.51 -12.32
N LEU A 226 1.18 -10.56 -11.88
CA LEU A 226 2.12 -9.44 -12.01
C LEU A 226 2.41 -9.11 -13.48
N ILE A 227 2.66 -10.12 -14.31
CA ILE A 227 2.89 -9.97 -15.76
C ILE A 227 1.66 -9.38 -16.45
N ALA A 228 0.46 -9.86 -16.15
CA ALA A 228 -0.78 -9.38 -16.79
C ALA A 228 -1.00 -7.87 -16.52
N VAL A 229 -0.83 -7.44 -15.26
CA VAL A 229 -0.98 -6.03 -14.90
C VAL A 229 0.16 -5.17 -15.44
N GLN A 230 1.37 -5.71 -15.54
CA GLN A 230 2.51 -5.01 -16.14
C GLN A 230 2.32 -4.81 -17.66
N ASN A 231 1.80 -5.79 -18.38
CA ASN A 231 1.48 -5.61 -19.81
C ASN A 231 0.46 -4.48 -20.01
N LEU A 232 -0.59 -4.45 -19.18
CA LEU A 232 -1.55 -3.35 -19.18
C LEU A 232 -0.87 -1.99 -18.88
N GLN A 233 0.08 -1.96 -17.95
CA GLN A 233 0.84 -0.76 -17.62
C GLN A 233 1.71 -0.27 -18.78
N ILE A 234 2.44 -1.16 -19.45
CA ILE A 234 3.30 -0.83 -20.57
C ILE A 234 2.46 -0.27 -21.72
N HIS A 235 1.31 -0.90 -22.00
CA HIS A 235 0.40 -0.47 -23.06
C HIS A 235 -0.25 0.90 -22.76
N THR A 236 -0.73 1.10 -21.53
CA THR A 236 -1.48 2.32 -21.17
C THR A 236 -0.59 3.48 -20.72
N ALA A 237 0.66 3.21 -20.33
CA ALA A 237 1.60 4.15 -19.72
C ALA A 237 0.90 5.15 -18.79
N PRO A 238 0.19 4.66 -17.75
CA PRO A 238 -0.86 5.38 -17.04
C PRO A 238 -0.31 6.49 -16.13
N TRP A 239 0.97 6.41 -15.76
CA TRP A 239 1.62 7.43 -14.96
C TRP A 239 1.79 8.72 -15.75
N ARG A 240 1.66 9.86 -15.07
CA ARG A 240 1.75 11.19 -15.72
C ARG A 240 3.12 11.46 -16.37
N THR A 241 4.19 10.95 -15.79
CA THR A 241 5.55 11.16 -16.29
C THR A 241 6.13 9.85 -16.84
N GLY A 242 6.86 9.94 -17.95
CA GLY A 242 7.54 8.79 -18.55
C GLY A 242 8.53 8.12 -17.57
N LEU A 243 9.23 8.92 -16.77
CA LEU A 243 10.12 8.41 -15.72
C LEU A 243 9.38 7.57 -14.67
N ALA A 244 8.18 7.97 -14.24
CA ALA A 244 7.40 7.18 -13.29
C ALA A 244 6.92 5.86 -13.90
N ASN A 245 6.52 5.86 -15.18
CA ASN A 245 6.21 4.62 -15.89
C ASN A 245 7.43 3.69 -15.95
N LEU A 246 8.59 4.22 -16.35
CA LEU A 246 9.83 3.44 -16.43
C LEU A 246 10.25 2.86 -15.08
N VAL A 247 10.24 3.67 -14.02
CA VAL A 247 10.61 3.20 -12.67
C VAL A 247 9.67 2.10 -12.19
N ASP A 248 8.36 2.23 -12.41
CA ASP A 248 7.38 1.25 -11.95
C ASP A 248 7.43 -0.06 -12.76
N VAL A 249 7.76 0.00 -14.06
CA VAL A 249 8.08 -1.17 -14.90
C VAL A 249 9.35 -1.86 -14.40
N LEU A 250 10.46 -1.13 -14.27
CA LEU A 250 11.74 -1.69 -13.79
C LEU A 250 11.60 -2.34 -12.41
N LEU A 251 10.88 -1.70 -11.49
CA LEU A 251 10.65 -2.28 -10.17
C LEU A 251 9.78 -3.54 -10.21
N THR A 252 8.83 -3.63 -11.15
CA THR A 252 8.00 -4.84 -11.30
C THR A 252 8.78 -5.96 -12.00
N ASP A 253 9.63 -5.64 -12.99
CA ASP A 253 10.53 -6.61 -13.64
C ASP A 253 11.48 -7.24 -12.63
N LEU A 254 12.13 -6.42 -11.79
CA LEU A 254 13.03 -6.93 -10.76
C LEU A 254 12.31 -7.80 -9.73
N LEU A 255 11.07 -7.44 -9.37
CA LEU A 255 10.22 -8.25 -8.51
C LEU A 255 9.88 -9.60 -9.15
N LEU A 256 9.59 -9.62 -10.45
CA LEU A 256 9.35 -10.85 -11.21
C LEU A 256 10.59 -11.73 -11.27
N VAL A 257 11.78 -11.15 -11.50
CA VAL A 257 13.05 -11.89 -11.48
C VAL A 257 13.24 -12.56 -10.13
N ILE A 258 13.01 -11.85 -9.01
CA ILE A 258 13.09 -12.43 -7.65
C ILE A 258 12.10 -13.59 -7.49
N LEU A 259 10.85 -13.38 -7.92
CA LEU A 259 9.80 -14.40 -7.78
C LEU A 259 10.11 -15.67 -8.59
N LEU A 260 10.54 -15.52 -9.84
CA LEU A 260 10.84 -16.65 -10.73
C LEU A 260 12.12 -17.39 -10.30
N SER A 261 13.14 -16.67 -9.83
CA SER A 261 14.35 -17.27 -9.28
C SER A 261 14.14 -17.93 -7.91
N ALA A 262 13.02 -17.64 -7.24
CA ALA A 262 12.60 -18.38 -6.05
C ALA A 262 12.03 -19.78 -6.38
N GLY A 263 11.63 -20.04 -7.63
CA GLY A 263 11.07 -21.33 -8.06
C GLY A 263 12.03 -22.52 -7.85
N PRO A 264 13.28 -22.47 -8.31
CA PRO A 264 14.25 -23.55 -8.10
C PRO A 264 14.58 -23.84 -6.62
N LEU A 265 14.39 -22.87 -5.71
CA LEU A 265 14.57 -23.10 -4.26
C LEU A 265 13.55 -24.09 -3.68
N LEU A 266 12.44 -24.34 -4.37
CA LEU A 266 11.43 -25.32 -3.93
C LEU A 266 11.91 -26.77 -4.09
N LEU A 267 12.80 -27.04 -5.05
CA LEU A 267 13.19 -28.41 -5.44
C LEU A 267 14.62 -28.78 -5.05
N THR A 268 15.43 -27.82 -4.58
CA THR A 268 16.89 -28.01 -4.50
C THR A 268 17.34 -28.38 -3.09
N ASP A 269 17.49 -29.69 -2.85
CA ASP A 269 18.05 -30.27 -1.61
C ASP A 269 19.60 -30.21 -1.54
N LYS A 270 20.25 -29.69 -2.59
CA LYS A 270 21.73 -29.57 -2.67
C LYS A 270 22.19 -28.19 -2.20
N THR A 271 22.87 -28.17 -1.05
CA THR A 271 23.40 -26.98 -0.34
C THR A 271 24.20 -26.00 -1.22
N GLN A 272 24.99 -26.50 -2.17
CA GLN A 272 25.78 -25.63 -3.06
C GLN A 272 24.94 -24.85 -4.08
N SER A 273 23.96 -25.50 -4.72
CA SER A 273 23.07 -24.85 -5.68
C SER A 273 22.20 -23.78 -5.00
N ALA A 274 21.81 -24.03 -3.75
CA ALA A 274 21.04 -23.07 -2.95
C ALA A 274 21.86 -21.82 -2.57
N THR A 275 23.16 -21.97 -2.34
CA THR A 275 24.06 -20.84 -2.04
C THR A 275 24.31 -19.97 -3.27
N VAL A 276 24.57 -20.58 -4.44
CA VAL A 276 24.72 -19.84 -5.70
C VAL A 276 23.44 -19.08 -6.07
N LEU A 277 22.28 -19.73 -5.89
CA LEU A 277 20.98 -19.11 -6.12
C LEU A 277 20.70 -17.96 -5.14
N GLY A 278 21.16 -18.09 -3.88
CA GLY A 278 21.18 -16.99 -2.92
C GLY A 278 21.96 -15.78 -3.44
N TRP A 279 23.20 -15.95 -3.88
CA TRP A 279 23.97 -14.83 -4.43
C TRP A 279 23.33 -14.20 -5.67
N LEU A 280 22.73 -15.01 -6.55
CA LEU A 280 22.00 -14.52 -7.73
C LEU A 280 20.78 -13.67 -7.34
N LEU A 281 20.04 -14.06 -6.30
CA LEU A 281 18.89 -13.33 -5.76
C LEU A 281 19.25 -12.00 -5.08
N CYS A 282 20.49 -11.80 -4.64
CA CYS A 282 20.94 -10.52 -4.11
C CYS A 282 20.98 -9.43 -5.18
N ILE A 283 21.33 -9.77 -6.42
CA ILE A 283 21.45 -8.84 -7.55
C ILE A 283 20.14 -8.07 -7.80
N PRO A 284 18.98 -8.74 -8.02
CA PRO A 284 17.74 -8.03 -8.26
C PRO A 284 17.27 -7.24 -7.02
N VAL A 285 17.47 -7.76 -5.79
CA VAL A 285 17.10 -7.02 -4.56
C VAL A 285 17.90 -5.71 -4.43
N LEU A 286 19.23 -5.76 -4.62
CA LEU A 286 20.08 -4.57 -4.58
C LEU A 286 19.74 -3.59 -5.70
N SER A 287 19.44 -4.09 -6.90
CA SER A 287 19.02 -3.23 -8.02
C SER A 287 17.67 -2.55 -7.76
N MET A 288 16.70 -3.20 -7.08
CA MET A 288 15.44 -2.56 -6.69
C MET A 288 15.69 -1.41 -5.71
N LEU A 289 16.57 -1.62 -4.73
CA LEU A 289 16.95 -0.59 -3.77
C LEU A 289 17.66 0.58 -4.46
N LEU A 290 18.55 0.30 -5.42
CA LEU A 290 19.25 1.33 -6.20
C LEU A 290 18.28 2.14 -7.07
N VAL A 291 17.38 1.48 -7.80
CA VAL A 291 16.36 2.17 -8.62
C VAL A 291 15.45 3.03 -7.75
N ALA A 292 15.04 2.53 -6.58
CA ALA A 292 14.26 3.30 -5.62
C ALA A 292 15.04 4.53 -5.11
N LEU A 293 16.32 4.38 -4.77
CA LEU A 293 17.19 5.46 -4.31
C LEU A 293 17.41 6.52 -5.40
N VAL A 294 17.77 6.11 -6.63
CA VAL A 294 17.97 7.02 -7.76
C VAL A 294 16.68 7.75 -8.11
N GLY A 295 15.55 7.04 -8.11
CA GLY A 295 14.23 7.64 -8.26
C GLY A 295 13.97 8.71 -7.20
N PHE A 296 14.23 8.41 -5.92
CA PHE A 296 14.07 9.35 -4.83
C PHE A 296 14.97 10.58 -4.97
N VAL A 297 16.26 10.40 -5.27
CA VAL A 297 17.25 11.48 -5.41
C VAL A 297 16.97 12.37 -6.63
N LYS A 298 16.53 11.80 -7.76
CA LYS A 298 16.24 12.61 -8.96
C LYS A 298 14.88 13.27 -8.95
N VAL A 299 13.88 12.64 -8.33
CA VAL A 299 12.49 13.16 -8.29
C VAL A 299 12.28 14.09 -7.09
N GLY A 300 12.90 13.81 -5.94
CA GLY A 300 12.76 14.59 -4.71
C GLY A 300 13.02 16.10 -4.89
N PRO A 301 14.17 16.51 -5.47
CA PRO A 301 14.50 17.93 -5.68
C PRO A 301 13.57 18.62 -6.69
N LYS A 302 13.15 17.92 -7.75
CA LYS A 302 12.26 18.47 -8.78
C LYS A 302 10.81 18.59 -8.29
N ALA A 303 10.33 17.63 -7.49
CA ALA A 303 9.01 17.68 -6.87
C ALA A 303 8.94 18.80 -5.82
N TYR A 304 9.97 18.94 -4.98
CA TYR A 304 10.05 20.03 -4.00
C TYR A 304 10.06 21.41 -4.65
N SER A 305 10.80 21.58 -5.76
CA SER A 305 10.85 22.82 -6.54
C SER A 305 9.51 23.16 -7.22
N ALA A 306 8.81 22.17 -7.77
CA ALA A 306 7.51 22.38 -8.43
C ALA A 306 6.40 22.72 -7.42
N GLU A 307 6.40 22.09 -6.25
CA GLU A 307 5.44 22.37 -5.18
C GLU A 307 5.70 23.76 -4.55
N TYR A 308 6.97 24.15 -4.38
CA TYR A 308 7.33 25.53 -4.01
C TYR A 308 6.80 26.52 -5.06
N LYS A 309 7.06 26.31 -6.35
CA LYS A 309 6.56 27.20 -7.41
C LYS A 309 5.04 27.28 -7.42
N ALA A 310 4.32 26.17 -7.27
CA ALA A 310 2.86 26.17 -7.21
C ALA A 310 2.30 26.93 -5.97
N LEU A 311 3.01 26.92 -4.85
CA LEU A 311 2.68 27.71 -3.65
C LEU A 311 2.91 29.22 -3.85
N TRP A 312 3.89 29.62 -4.67
CA TRP A 312 4.15 31.03 -5.02
C TRP A 312 3.29 31.58 -6.16
N TYR A 313 2.72 30.73 -7.01
CA TYR A 313 1.80 31.13 -8.08
C TYR A 313 0.32 31.10 -7.70
N LEU A 314 -0.03 30.74 -6.46
CA LEU A 314 -1.35 31.07 -5.93
C LEU A 314 -1.39 32.60 -5.76
N PRO A 315 -2.26 33.33 -6.49
CA PRO A 315 -2.42 34.75 -6.21
C PRO A 315 -2.79 34.87 -4.74
N MET A 316 -2.03 35.65 -3.98
CA MET A 316 -2.46 36.05 -2.64
C MET A 316 -3.91 36.54 -2.78
N PRO A 317 -4.87 36.06 -1.97
CA PRO A 317 -6.18 36.66 -1.94
C PRO A 317 -5.91 38.13 -1.64
N SER A 318 -6.24 38.99 -2.61
CA SER A 318 -6.16 40.44 -2.45
C SER A 318 -6.75 40.75 -1.09
N GLN A 319 -5.94 41.33 -0.19
CA GLN A 319 -6.47 41.89 1.04
C GLN A 319 -7.69 42.73 0.64
N GLY A 320 -8.86 42.27 1.08
CA GLY A 320 -10.11 42.97 0.86
C GLY A 320 -9.91 44.40 1.31
N ARG A 321 -10.08 45.31 0.36
CA ARG A 321 -10.11 46.76 0.55
C ARG A 321 -11.39 47.06 1.35
N TRP A 322 -11.34 46.82 2.66
CA TRP A 322 -12.36 47.28 3.60
C TRP A 322 -12.14 48.78 3.77
N GLY A 323 -13.09 49.57 3.27
CA GLY A 323 -13.18 51.01 3.56
C GLY A 323 -12.84 51.92 2.39
N GLN A 324 -13.72 51.97 1.38
CA GLN A 324 -14.02 53.24 0.73
C GLN A 324 -15.54 53.40 0.64
N PRO A 325 -16.12 54.52 1.11
CA PRO A 325 -17.54 54.79 1.01
C PRO A 325 -17.94 55.04 -0.45
N GLU A 326 -19.06 54.45 -0.87
CA GLU A 326 -19.69 54.69 -2.17
C GLU A 326 -20.12 56.17 -2.29
N PRO A 327 -19.89 56.84 -3.42
CA PRO A 327 -20.47 58.15 -3.68
C PRO A 327 -21.99 58.02 -3.94
N PRO A 328 -22.79 59.04 -3.55
CA PRO A 328 -24.25 59.01 -3.69
C PRO A 328 -24.65 59.03 -5.17
N ALA A 329 -25.69 58.27 -5.48
CA ALA A 329 -26.33 58.21 -6.78
C ALA A 329 -26.95 59.57 -7.15
N GLU A 330 -26.60 60.08 -8.34
CA GLU A 330 -27.32 61.18 -8.98
C GLU A 330 -28.63 60.64 -9.58
N ASP A 331 -29.75 61.24 -9.17
CA ASP A 331 -31.06 61.06 -9.80
C ASP A 331 -31.09 61.72 -11.19
N PRO A 332 -31.68 61.07 -12.21
CA PRO A 332 -31.91 61.69 -13.51
C PRO A 332 -33.23 62.49 -13.52
N ASP A 333 -33.12 63.78 -13.83
CA ASP A 333 -34.21 64.62 -14.37
C ASP A 333 -34.55 64.25 -15.83
#